data_AF-A0A3D4FGA0-F1
#
_entry.id   AF-A0A3D4FGA0-F1
#
_cell.length_a   1.000
_cell.length_b   1.000
_cell.length_c   1.000
_cell.angle_alpha   90.00
_cell.angle_beta   90.00
_cell.angle_gamma   90.00
#
_symmetry.space_group_name_H-M   'P 1'
#
loop_
_entity.id
_entity.type
_entity.pdbx_description
1 polymer ?
#
loop_
_entity_poly.entity_id
_entity_poly.type
_entity_poly.pdbx_seq_one_letter_code
_entity_poly.pdbx_strand_id
1 'polypeptide(L)'
;MCLAIMDSLTTEEAKSLRIITLAGENLTSKVVERCKSINKEVEIANEYGPTENSVVTTIMRNVDVNKKITIGKPRDNTRIFIVDKNNKVQPIGVAGELCISGDGLARGYLNKPELTGEKFILNPFEPNIRMYKTGDL
;
A
#
# COMPACT_ATOMS: atom_id res chain seq x y z
N MET A 1 -11.43 -11.82 2.90
CA MET A 1 -12.04 -11.63 4.25
C MET A 1 -12.95 -10.40 4.31
N CYS A 2 -12.65 -9.33 3.58
CA CYS A 2 -13.42 -8.08 3.59
C CYS A 2 -14.93 -8.21 3.27
N LEU A 3 -15.29 -9.03 2.28
CA LEU A 3 -16.69 -9.16 1.86
C LEU A 3 -17.60 -9.67 2.99
N ALA A 4 -17.10 -10.52 3.89
CA ALA A 4 -17.89 -11.03 5.00
C ALA A 4 -18.33 -9.93 5.99
N ILE A 5 -17.51 -8.90 6.20
CA ILE A 5 -17.87 -7.76 7.05
C ILE A 5 -18.97 -6.95 6.36
N MET A 6 -18.79 -6.64 5.08
CA MET A 6 -19.78 -5.90 4.30
C MET A 6 -21.13 -6.63 4.22
N ASP A 7 -21.10 -7.95 4.07
CA ASP A 7 -22.30 -8.79 4.00
C ASP A 7 -22.99 -8.96 5.37
N SER A 8 -22.30 -8.67 6.48
CA SER A 8 -22.86 -8.70 7.83
C SER A 8 -23.57 -7.40 8.24
N LEU A 9 -23.40 -6.32 7.48
CA LEU A 9 -24.02 -5.04 7.77
C LEU A 9 -25.50 -5.03 7.39
N THR A 10 -26.32 -4.43 8.23
CA THR A 10 -27.67 -4.04 7.85
C THR A 10 -27.65 -2.88 6.85
N THR A 11 -28.73 -2.70 6.10
CA THR A 11 -28.86 -1.60 5.14
C THR A 11 -28.69 -0.22 5.80
N GLU A 12 -29.21 -0.03 7.01
CA GLU A 12 -29.08 1.25 7.72
C GLU A 12 -27.65 1.52 8.21
N GLU A 13 -26.96 0.51 8.73
CA GLU A 13 -25.54 0.64 9.11
C GLU A 13 -24.70 1.02 7.89
N ALA A 14 -24.93 0.36 6.75
CA ALA A 14 -24.18 0.61 5.54
C ALA A 14 -24.41 2.00 4.94
N LYS A 15 -25.61 2.59 5.09
CA LYS A 15 -25.90 3.97 4.64
C LYS A 15 -25.05 5.02 5.35
N SER A 16 -24.68 4.77 6.61
CA SER A 16 -23.86 5.70 7.40
C SER A 16 -22.36 5.63 7.08
N LEU A 17 -21.92 4.57 6.39
CA LEU A 17 -20.52 4.41 6.00
C LEU A 17 -20.12 5.46 4.97
N ARG A 18 -19.01 6.15 5.26
CA ARG A 18 -18.44 7.15 4.37
C ARG A 18 -17.26 6.63 3.57
N ILE A 19 -16.43 5.79 4.18
CA ILE A 19 -15.18 5.29 3.58
C ILE A 19 -15.03 3.81 3.95
N ILE A 20 -14.70 2.99 2.96
CA ILE A 20 -14.22 1.62 3.14
C ILE A 20 -12.77 1.58 2.68
N THR A 21 -11.87 1.24 3.61
CA THR A 21 -10.44 1.07 3.33
C THR A 21 -10.11 -0.41 3.25
N LEU A 22 -9.44 -0.79 2.17
CA LEU A 22 -9.05 -2.17 1.87
C LEU A 22 -7.53 -2.23 1.75
N ALA A 23 -6.92 -3.22 2.39
CA ALA A 23 -5.47 -3.39 2.41
C ALA A 23 -5.11 -4.88 2.59
N GLY A 24 -3.85 -5.22 2.30
CA GLY A 24 -3.26 -6.53 2.59
C GLY A 24 -3.59 -7.65 1.59
N GLU A 25 -4.58 -7.47 0.72
CA GLU A 25 -4.87 -8.35 -0.42
C GLU A 25 -5.17 -7.54 -1.68
N ASN A 26 -5.02 -8.15 -2.86
CA ASN A 26 -5.28 -7.47 -4.13
C ASN A 26 -6.75 -7.05 -4.26
N LEU A 27 -6.99 -5.74 -4.41
CA LEU A 27 -8.33 -5.21 -4.61
C LEU A 27 -8.82 -5.45 -6.05
N THR A 28 -9.88 -6.23 -6.18
CA THR A 28 -10.49 -6.55 -7.48
C THR A 28 -11.74 -5.70 -7.76
N SER A 29 -12.07 -5.49 -9.04
CA SER A 29 -13.29 -4.77 -9.44
C SER A 29 -14.56 -5.39 -8.84
N LYS A 30 -14.61 -6.71 -8.70
CA LYS A 30 -15.75 -7.42 -8.08
C LYS A 30 -15.99 -7.01 -6.63
N VAL A 31 -14.92 -6.79 -5.85
CA VAL A 31 -15.05 -6.32 -4.46
C VAL A 31 -15.57 -4.88 -4.45
N VAL A 32 -15.05 -4.02 -5.32
CA VAL A 32 -15.49 -2.63 -5.46
C VAL A 32 -16.96 -2.56 -5.85
N GLU A 33 -17.39 -3.34 -6.84
CA GLU A 33 -18.80 -3.46 -7.27
C GLU A 33 -19.69 -3.89 -6.11
N ARG A 34 -19.26 -4.89 -5.32
CA ARG A 34 -20.03 -5.36 -4.18
C ARG A 34 -20.19 -4.26 -3.13
N CYS A 35 -19.12 -3.56 -2.75
CA CYS A 35 -19.19 -2.44 -1.82
C CYS A 35 -20.16 -1.35 -2.33
N LYS A 36 -20.06 -0.99 -3.62
CA LYS A 36 -20.94 0.01 -4.26
C LYS A 36 -22.40 -0.46 -4.38
N SER A 37 -22.66 -1.76 -4.49
CA SER A 37 -24.02 -2.30 -4.49
C SER A 37 -24.73 -2.12 -3.14
N ILE A 38 -23.97 -2.10 -2.04
CA ILE A 38 -24.49 -1.93 -0.68
C ILE A 38 -24.67 -0.45 -0.36
N ASN A 39 -23.68 0.39 -0.67
CA ASN A 39 -23.78 1.84 -0.56
C ASN A 39 -23.07 2.50 -1.76
N LYS A 40 -23.85 3.16 -2.63
CA LYS A 40 -23.34 3.80 -3.85
C LYS A 40 -22.42 4.99 -3.56
N GLU A 41 -22.69 5.70 -2.47
CA GLU A 41 -22.00 6.95 -2.10
C GLU A 41 -20.72 6.70 -1.30
N VAL A 42 -20.47 5.47 -0.83
CA VAL A 42 -19.29 5.16 -0.02
C VAL A 42 -18.00 5.37 -0.84
N GLU A 43 -17.03 6.09 -0.29
CA GLU A 43 -15.70 6.15 -0.85
C GLU A 43 -14.99 4.81 -0.63
N ILE A 44 -14.27 4.32 -1.64
CA ILE A 44 -13.44 3.12 -1.52
C ILE A 44 -11.98 3.54 -1.68
N ALA A 45 -11.15 3.15 -0.71
CA ALA A 45 -9.71 3.37 -0.72
C ALA A 45 -8.97 2.03 -0.76
N ASN A 46 -7.98 1.94 -1.64
CA ASN A 46 -7.03 0.84 -1.69
C ASN A 46 -5.72 1.30 -1.05
N GLU A 47 -5.30 0.62 0.00
CA GLU A 47 -4.06 0.91 0.73
C GLU A 47 -3.07 -0.24 0.58
N TYR A 48 -1.80 0.11 0.48
CA TYR A 48 -0.70 -0.82 0.50
C TYR A 48 0.35 -0.32 1.47
N GLY A 49 0.93 -1.24 2.23
CA GLY A 49 2.08 -0.95 3.06
C GLY A 49 2.49 -2.17 3.87
N PRO A 50 3.80 -2.46 3.94
CA PRO A 50 4.31 -3.45 4.88
C PRO A 50 4.27 -2.89 6.31
N THR A 51 4.37 -3.79 7.29
CA THR A 51 4.48 -3.42 8.72
C THR A 51 5.69 -2.51 8.96
N GLU A 52 6.75 -2.73 8.18
CA GLU A 52 8.03 -2.05 8.21
C GLU A 52 7.97 -0.57 7.80
N ASN A 53 6.84 -0.10 7.25
CA ASN A 53 6.61 1.33 6.96
C ASN A 53 5.32 1.86 7.61
N SER A 54 5.01 1.41 8.83
CA SER A 54 3.89 1.94 9.65
C SER A 54 2.51 1.82 8.99
N VAL A 55 2.17 0.59 8.60
CA VAL A 55 0.84 0.17 8.10
C VAL A 55 0.54 0.65 6.67
N VAL A 56 0.54 1.96 6.40
CA VAL A 56 0.12 2.51 5.10
C VAL A 56 1.24 3.29 4.43
N THR A 57 1.67 2.79 3.28
CA THR A 57 2.74 3.38 2.45
C THR A 57 2.17 4.15 1.28
N THR A 58 1.26 3.54 0.52
CA THR A 58 0.59 4.16 -0.61
C THR A 58 -0.92 4.01 -0.50
N ILE A 59 -1.64 4.96 -1.09
CA ILE A 59 -3.10 4.96 -1.11
C ILE A 59 -3.64 5.39 -2.48
N MET A 60 -4.61 4.65 -2.98
CA MET A 60 -5.50 5.05 -4.07
C MET A 60 -6.89 5.32 -3.49
N ARG A 61 -7.30 6.59 -3.44
CA ARG A 61 -8.64 7.02 -3.02
C ARG A 61 -9.61 7.00 -4.19
N ASN A 62 -10.91 6.96 -3.90
CA ASN A 62 -11.99 6.96 -4.89
C ASN A 62 -11.82 5.90 -5.98
N VAL A 63 -11.57 4.65 -5.57
CA VAL A 63 -11.43 3.52 -6.50
C VAL A 63 -12.70 3.36 -7.34
N ASP A 64 -12.53 3.25 -8.65
CA ASP A 64 -13.58 3.13 -9.65
C ASP A 64 -13.32 1.86 -10.48
N VAL A 65 -14.37 1.05 -10.65
CA VAL A 65 -14.35 -0.22 -11.39
C VAL A 65 -13.95 -0.05 -12.86
N ASN A 66 -14.18 1.14 -13.42
CA ASN A 66 -13.87 1.46 -14.82
C ASN A 66 -12.44 1.94 -15.01
N LYS A 67 -11.67 2.09 -13.94
CA LYS A 67 -10.27 2.55 -13.96
C LYS A 67 -9.34 1.43 -13.51
N LYS A 68 -8.08 1.51 -13.92
CA LYS A 68 -7.05 0.60 -13.42
C LYS A 68 -6.90 0.80 -11.91
N ILE A 69 -7.18 -0.26 -11.14
CA ILE A 69 -6.94 -0.30 -9.70
C ILE A 69 -5.43 -0.44 -9.48
N THR A 70 -4.85 0.42 -8.65
CA THR A 70 -3.42 0.44 -8.30
C THR A 70 -3.27 0.58 -6.79
N ILE A 71 -2.05 0.46 -6.29
CA ILE A 71 -1.72 0.80 -4.90
C ILE A 71 -1.65 2.33 -4.66
N GLY A 72 -1.78 3.13 -5.71
CA GLY A 72 -1.91 4.59 -5.62
C GLY A 72 -0.59 5.33 -5.45
N LYS A 73 -0.61 6.38 -4.64
CA LYS A 73 0.52 7.31 -4.44
C LYS A 73 1.06 7.23 -3.01
N PRO A 74 2.35 7.55 -2.78
CA PRO A 74 2.92 7.60 -1.44
C PRO A 74 2.15 8.53 -0.50
N ARG A 75 2.05 8.14 0.78
CA ARG A 75 1.63 9.04 1.87
C ARG A 75 2.66 10.15 2.06
N ASP A 76 2.29 11.17 2.83
CA ASP A 76 3.18 12.26 3.19
C ASP A 76 4.48 11.71 3.81
N ASN A 77 5.59 12.39 3.54
CA ASN A 77 6.92 12.02 4.02
C ASN A 77 7.35 10.57 3.67
N THR A 78 6.74 9.98 2.64
CA THR A 78 7.09 8.65 2.12
C THR A 78 7.56 8.77 0.67
N ARG A 79 8.62 8.04 0.31
CA ARG A 79 9.15 7.94 -1.05
C ARG A 79 9.13 6.49 -1.50
N ILE A 80 8.81 6.29 -2.78
CA ILE A 80 8.76 4.98 -3.42
C ILE A 80 9.75 4.96 -4.57
N PHE A 81 10.52 3.90 -4.64
CA PHE A 81 11.47 3.62 -5.71
C PHE A 81 11.15 2.26 -6.30
N ILE A 82 11.21 2.15 -7.63
CA ILE A 82 11.16 0.87 -8.33
C ILE A 82 12.57 0.61 -8.84
N VAL A 83 13.24 -0.43 -8.34
CA VAL A 83 14.67 -0.65 -8.59
C VAL A 83 14.99 -2.01 -9.21
N ASP A 84 16.10 -2.08 -9.93
CA ASP A 84 16.66 -3.34 -10.41
C ASP A 84 17.45 -4.08 -9.30
N LYS A 85 18.00 -5.26 -9.62
CA LYS A 85 18.83 -6.06 -8.72
C LYS A 85 20.11 -5.37 -8.23
N ASN A 86 20.54 -4.29 -8.89
CA ASN A 86 21.72 -3.50 -8.54
C ASN A 86 21.33 -2.20 -7.83
N ASN A 87 20.07 -2.07 -7.37
CA ASN A 87 19.51 -0.89 -6.72
C ASN A 87 19.52 0.37 -7.61
N LYS A 88 19.34 0.22 -8.93
CA LYS A 88 19.15 1.34 -9.86
C LYS A 88 17.68 1.55 -10.18
N VAL A 89 17.22 2.80 -10.21
CA VAL A 89 15.82 3.13 -10.55
C VAL A 89 15.47 2.66 -11.95
N GLN A 90 14.32 2.02 -12.08
CA GLN A 90 13.78 1.57 -13.35
C GLN A 90 13.05 2.70 -14.11
N PRO A 91 13.09 2.69 -15.45
CA PRO A 91 12.24 3.55 -16.26
C PRO A 91 10.75 3.32 -16.00
N ILE A 92 9.93 4.32 -16.31
CA ILE A 92 8.47 4.21 -16.20
C ILE A 92 7.97 3.02 -17.03
N GLY A 93 7.18 2.15 -16.40
CA GLY A 93 6.57 0.98 -17.04
C GLY A 93 7.44 -0.27 -17.05
N VAL A 94 8.69 -0.20 -16.57
CA VAL A 94 9.58 -1.36 -16.43
C VAL A 94 9.46 -1.92 -15.02
N ALA A 95 9.24 -3.23 -14.90
CA ALA A 95 9.12 -3.91 -13.61
C ALA A 95 10.44 -3.88 -12.82
N GLY A 96 10.33 -3.81 -11.50
CA GLY A 96 11.46 -3.81 -10.56
C GLY A 96 10.95 -3.95 -9.13
N GLU A 97 11.86 -4.15 -8.19
CA GLU A 97 11.51 -4.26 -6.77
C GLU A 97 11.03 -2.92 -6.22
N LEU A 98 9.89 -2.93 -5.51
CA LEU A 98 9.39 -1.79 -4.78
C LEU A 98 10.21 -1.58 -3.50
N CYS A 99 10.73 -0.36 -3.34
CA CYS A 99 11.50 0.06 -2.18
C CYS A 99 10.91 1.33 -1.58
N ILE A 100 10.98 1.43 -0.25
CA ILE A 100 10.31 2.49 0.53
C ILE A 100 11.35 3.29 1.32
N SER A 101 11.22 4.60 1.33
CA SER A 101 12.02 5.48 2.21
C SER A 101 11.11 6.52 2.87
N GLY A 102 11.60 7.14 3.95
CA GLY A 102 10.89 8.21 4.66
C GLY A 102 10.60 7.91 6.13
N ASP A 103 9.78 8.76 6.73
CA ASP A 103 9.57 8.82 8.18
C ASP A 103 8.80 7.63 8.75
N GLY A 104 8.03 6.93 7.90
CA GLY A 104 7.24 5.77 8.29
C GLY A 104 8.08 4.52 8.57
N LEU A 105 9.37 4.50 8.22
CA LEU A 105 10.22 3.32 8.34
C LEU A 105 10.42 2.91 9.80
N ALA A 106 10.20 1.63 10.07
CA ALA A 106 10.51 1.01 11.35
C ALA A 106 12.00 1.14 11.68
N ARG A 107 12.34 1.06 12.96
CA ARG A 107 13.75 1.03 13.41
C ARG A 107 14.49 -0.20 12.88
N GLY A 108 13.78 -1.32 12.74
CA GLY A 108 14.32 -2.60 12.28
C GLY A 108 13.58 -3.76 12.93
N TYR A 109 14.14 -4.95 12.78
CA TYR A 109 13.63 -6.15 13.43
C TYR A 109 14.30 -6.35 14.80
N LEU A 110 13.47 -6.47 15.85
CA LEU A 110 13.97 -6.69 17.21
C LEU A 110 14.85 -7.95 17.28
N ASN A 111 16.04 -7.81 17.87
CA ASN A 111 17.03 -8.88 18.03
C ASN A 111 17.49 -9.54 16.71
N LYS A 112 17.34 -8.85 15.57
CA LYS A 112 17.78 -9.34 14.26
C LYS A 112 18.54 -8.26 13.48
N PRO A 113 19.74 -7.86 13.94
CA PRO A 113 20.51 -6.79 13.30
C PRO A 113 20.95 -7.13 11.87
N GLU A 114 21.29 -8.38 11.58
CA GLU A 114 21.69 -8.83 10.23
C GLU A 114 20.55 -8.67 9.22
N LEU A 115 19.38 -9.22 9.54
CA LEU A 115 18.18 -9.06 8.71
C LEU A 115 17.75 -7.60 8.59
N THR A 116 17.95 -6.81 9.65
CA THR A 116 17.70 -5.36 9.60
C THR A 116 18.63 -4.69 8.59
N GLY A 117 19.93 -4.98 8.61
CA GLY A 117 20.88 -4.43 7.65
C GLY A 117 20.64 -4.90 6.21
N GLU A 118 20.14 -6.12 6.02
CA GLU A 118 19.76 -6.66 4.72
C GLU A 118 18.53 -5.96 4.12
N LYS A 119 17.50 -5.73 4.94
CA LYS A 119 16.22 -5.18 4.48
C LYS A 119 16.15 -3.66 4.52
N PHE A 120 16.78 -3.01 5.51
CA PHE A 120 16.81 -1.56 5.69
C PHE A 120 18.20 -1.02 5.32
N ILE A 121 18.44 -0.89 4.03
CA ILE A 121 19.72 -0.47 3.47
C ILE A 121 19.86 1.06 3.48
N LEU A 122 21.08 1.54 3.22
CA LEU A 122 21.30 2.96 2.92
C LEU A 122 20.62 3.32 1.61
N ASN A 123 19.91 4.45 1.57
CA ASN A 123 19.29 4.93 0.35
C ASN A 123 20.38 5.45 -0.62
N PRO A 124 20.54 4.85 -1.83
CA PRO A 124 21.58 5.26 -2.78
C PRO A 124 21.26 6.60 -3.46
N PHE A 125 20.04 7.10 -3.34
CA PHE A 125 19.56 8.33 -3.99
C PHE A 125 19.58 9.53 -3.05
N GLU A 126 19.65 9.29 -1.74
CA GLU A 126 19.58 10.33 -0.72
C GLU A 126 20.49 10.00 0.46
N PRO A 127 21.48 10.85 0.76
CA PRO A 127 22.40 10.59 1.85
C PRO A 127 21.69 10.62 3.21
N ASN A 128 22.16 9.78 4.13
CA ASN A 128 21.74 9.70 5.54
C ASN A 128 20.28 9.26 5.80
N ILE A 129 19.54 8.80 4.79
CA ILE A 129 18.25 8.16 4.98
C ILE A 129 18.31 6.68 4.59
N ARG A 130 17.42 5.88 5.19
CA ARG A 130 17.34 4.44 4.92
C ARG A 130 16.28 4.15 3.86
N MET A 131 16.42 3.01 3.20
CA MET A 131 15.47 2.47 2.25
C MET A 131 15.16 1.02 2.63
N TYR A 132 13.89 0.68 2.72
CA TYR A 132 13.40 -0.66 2.99
C TYR A 132 13.08 -1.40 1.69
N LYS A 133 13.62 -2.61 1.55
CA LYS A 133 13.40 -3.55 0.45
C LYS A 133 12.16 -4.41 0.73
N THR A 134 11.05 -4.18 0.03
CA THR A 134 9.80 -4.90 0.32
C THR A 134 9.80 -6.32 -0.21
N GLY A 135 10.53 -6.58 -1.30
CA GLY A 135 10.47 -7.83 -2.05
C GLY A 135 9.28 -7.93 -3.02
N ASP A 136 8.43 -6.90 -3.10
CA ASP A 136 7.31 -6.83 -4.04
C ASP A 136 7.76 -6.28 -5.41
N LEU A 137 7.08 -6.67 -6.49
CA LEU A 137 7.35 -6.28 -7.89
C LEU A 137 6.22 -5.43 -8.49
#